data_AF-F4WF15-F1
#
_entry.id   AF-F4WF15-F1
#
_cell.length_a   1.000
_cell.length_b   1.000
_cell.length_c   1.000
_cell.angle_alpha   90.00
_cell.angle_beta   90.00
_cell.angle_gamma   90.00
#
_symmetry.space_group_name_H-M   'P 1'
#
loop_
_entity.id
_entity.type
_entity.pdbx_description
1 polymer ?
#
loop_
_entity_poly.entity_id
_entity_poly.type
_entity_poly.pdbx_seq_one_letter_code
_entity_poly.pdbx_strand_id
1 'polypeptide(L)'
;MYHNPMERKRQEHIKELIVTEQAYIEDMRLVHEVFEKPLIESLVLSVDEIERIFINWRDIIACNDNFLRTLRIRRDNSYNGIVRMIGDILCENIPRMSAYIRFCSCQISAATYLQRLTETSPEFVRVAQACQQDPRTKGMPLSSFLIKPMQRITKYPLIINKVSTSIYYTPIDHPDRQYLQEALAKSEEFCTQVNEGVREKENSDRLEWLQSHIICDGLEEQLIFNSLTNSLGPRKLLHFGILHKSKSGKELVGFLTNDFLLFVQSIKFSLNCQQFSFERNEHQKFKMYRKPIFLNELSLFGESDGNSSLSGSDVADNSSKTLRLKDQKKSIILLAPSANECSLWSKRIIGARRRFLENEKNCLQKQRSKQAQFGACGRILVTVLEGFNLKVPSVRRRLPQGRLMLVVTEAEDLVIGMKGKCNAFCKVSMGSQEERTGVVSGSDCPLWDASMQFQVKDLFEDTLCITVFDKGYYSPDEFLGRAEIRVADITRDSKNSCGPIQKRIKLHEVESGEVVLKLDLRLFG
;
A
#
# COMPACT_ATOMS: atom_id res chain seq x y z
N MET A 1 29.10 -45.47 -14.71
CA MET A 1 28.33 -44.28 -14.29
C MET A 1 27.55 -44.48 -12.97
N TYR A 2 27.11 -45.69 -12.60
CA TYR A 2 26.46 -45.99 -11.30
C TYR A 2 27.39 -46.01 -10.06
N HIS A 3 28.64 -45.56 -10.16
CA HIS A 3 29.64 -45.71 -9.08
C HIS A 3 30.07 -44.38 -8.45
N ASN A 4 29.40 -43.27 -8.79
CA ASN A 4 29.64 -42.00 -8.12
C ASN A 4 28.57 -41.76 -7.02
N PRO A 5 28.91 -41.90 -5.72
CA PRO A 5 27.97 -41.69 -4.61
C PRO A 5 27.31 -40.31 -4.64
N MET A 6 28.04 -39.34 -5.20
CA MET A 6 27.65 -37.95 -5.41
C MET A 6 26.44 -37.82 -6.34
N GLU A 7 26.52 -38.45 -7.52
CA GLU A 7 25.46 -38.42 -8.53
C GLU A 7 24.24 -39.20 -8.06
N ARG A 8 24.45 -40.30 -7.32
CA ARG A 8 23.34 -41.03 -6.69
C ARG A 8 22.55 -40.13 -5.75
N LYS A 9 23.22 -39.38 -4.89
CA LYS A 9 22.56 -38.46 -3.95
C LYS A 9 21.82 -37.31 -4.67
N ARG A 10 22.39 -36.78 -5.75
CA ARG A 10 21.71 -35.80 -6.61
C ARG A 10 20.41 -36.36 -7.20
N GLN A 11 20.45 -37.58 -7.75
CA GLN A 11 19.25 -38.24 -8.29
C GLN A 11 18.22 -38.56 -7.19
N GLU A 12 18.64 -38.91 -5.98
CA GLU A 12 17.76 -39.11 -4.83
C GLU A 12 17.01 -37.82 -4.44
N HIS A 13 17.68 -36.65 -4.44
CA HIS A 13 17.02 -35.37 -4.18
C HIS A 13 16.08 -34.93 -5.32
N ILE A 14 16.43 -35.20 -6.58
CA ILE A 14 15.53 -34.95 -7.72
C ILE A 14 14.29 -35.84 -7.60
N LYS A 15 14.46 -37.11 -7.23
CA LYS A 15 13.35 -38.02 -6.96
C LYS A 15 12.51 -37.53 -5.77
N GLU A 16 13.13 -37.06 -4.68
CA GLU A 16 12.44 -36.46 -3.53
C GLU A 16 11.57 -35.27 -3.97
N LEU A 17 12.09 -34.36 -4.82
CA LEU A 17 11.32 -33.25 -5.37
C LEU A 17 10.04 -33.74 -6.07
N ILE A 18 10.16 -34.69 -7.00
CA ILE A 18 9.03 -35.19 -7.79
C ILE A 18 8.02 -35.95 -6.93
N VAL A 19 8.50 -36.81 -6.03
CA VAL A 19 7.64 -37.62 -5.15
C VAL A 19 6.91 -36.73 -4.14
N THR A 20 7.59 -35.75 -3.55
CA THR A 20 6.94 -34.82 -2.62
C THR A 20 5.99 -33.85 -3.32
N GLU A 21 6.24 -33.50 -4.58
CA GLU A 21 5.31 -32.72 -5.41
C GLU A 21 4.04 -33.50 -5.71
N GLN A 22 4.19 -34.78 -6.06
CA GLN A 22 3.06 -35.69 -6.27
C GLN A 22 2.17 -35.77 -5.03
N ALA A 23 2.77 -36.08 -3.88
CA ALA A 23 2.05 -36.20 -2.62
C ALA A 23 1.38 -34.87 -2.21
N TYR A 24 2.03 -33.74 -2.48
CA TYR A 24 1.45 -32.42 -2.23
C TYR A 24 0.19 -32.18 -3.07
N ILE A 25 0.22 -32.47 -4.37
CA ILE A 25 -0.94 -32.29 -5.25
C ILE A 25 -2.07 -33.25 -4.89
N GLU A 26 -1.75 -34.49 -4.50
CA GLU A 26 -2.73 -35.45 -3.98
C GLU A 26 -3.44 -34.91 -2.73
N ASP A 27 -2.70 -34.34 -1.78
CA ASP A 27 -3.28 -33.67 -0.61
C ASP A 27 -4.17 -32.48 -1.03
N MET A 28 -3.79 -31.69 -2.05
CA MET A 28 -4.59 -30.54 -2.49
C MET A 28 -5.90 -30.99 -3.17
N ARG A 29 -5.85 -32.05 -3.99
CA ARG A 29 -7.04 -32.64 -4.62
C ARG A 29 -7.96 -33.29 -3.60
N LEU A 30 -7.38 -33.95 -2.59
CA LEU A 30 -8.13 -34.50 -1.47
C LEU A 30 -8.96 -33.42 -0.78
N VAL A 31 -8.39 -32.24 -0.52
CA VAL A 31 -9.15 -31.13 0.09
C VAL A 31 -10.35 -30.71 -0.77
N HIS A 32 -10.16 -30.61 -2.08
CA HIS A 32 -11.24 -30.27 -3.00
C HIS A 32 -12.35 -31.33 -3.00
N GLU A 33 -11.98 -32.60 -3.05
CA GLU A 33 -12.94 -33.72 -3.14
C GLU A 33 -13.66 -34.03 -1.83
N VAL A 34 -12.96 -33.99 -0.70
CA VAL A 34 -13.44 -34.49 0.59
C VAL A 34 -13.97 -33.38 1.48
N PHE A 35 -13.48 -32.14 1.33
CA PHE A 35 -13.95 -31.03 2.17
C PHE A 35 -14.74 -30.00 1.36
N GLU A 36 -14.17 -29.45 0.28
CA GLU A 36 -14.81 -28.35 -0.47
C GLU A 36 -16.15 -28.78 -1.08
N LYS A 37 -16.19 -29.89 -1.84
CA LYS A 37 -17.42 -30.38 -2.47
C LYS A 37 -18.52 -30.72 -1.44
N PRO A 38 -18.28 -31.53 -0.39
CA PRO A 38 -19.31 -31.82 0.59
C PRO A 38 -19.80 -30.58 1.36
N LEU A 39 -18.92 -29.61 1.64
CA LEU A 39 -19.35 -28.36 2.29
C LEU A 39 -20.27 -27.54 1.37
N ILE A 40 -19.99 -27.47 0.07
CA ILE A 40 -20.88 -26.83 -0.92
C ILE A 40 -22.22 -27.58 -1.00
N GLU A 41 -22.20 -28.91 -1.14
CA GLU A 41 -23.40 -29.74 -1.28
C GLU A 41 -24.28 -29.75 -0.03
N SER A 42 -23.67 -29.63 1.15
CA SER A 42 -24.39 -29.60 2.42
C SER A 42 -25.18 -28.32 2.66
N LEU A 43 -24.88 -27.24 1.91
CA LEU A 43 -25.48 -25.91 2.04
C LEU A 43 -25.40 -25.30 3.45
N VAL A 44 -24.50 -25.82 4.31
CA VAL A 44 -24.28 -25.27 5.66
C VAL A 44 -23.52 -23.95 5.64
N LEU A 45 -22.85 -23.65 4.51
CA LEU A 45 -22.16 -22.40 4.24
C LEU A 45 -22.66 -21.82 2.93
N SER A 46 -22.73 -20.49 2.85
CA SER A 46 -22.97 -19.79 1.59
C SER A 46 -21.75 -19.86 0.65
N VAL A 47 -21.97 -19.52 -0.62
CA VAL A 47 -20.89 -19.50 -1.63
C VAL A 47 -19.76 -18.56 -1.21
N ASP A 48 -20.08 -17.37 -0.70
CA ASP A 48 -19.09 -16.39 -0.24
C ASP A 48 -18.27 -16.92 0.94
N GLU A 49 -18.88 -17.70 1.83
CA GLU A 49 -18.20 -18.32 2.97
C GLU A 49 -17.27 -19.46 2.54
N ILE A 50 -17.68 -20.26 1.56
CA ILE A 50 -16.81 -21.26 0.91
C ILE A 50 -15.62 -20.57 0.24
N GLU A 51 -15.86 -19.53 -0.56
CA GLU A 51 -14.80 -18.76 -1.21
C GLU A 51 -13.87 -18.09 -0.19
N ARG A 52 -14.37 -17.69 0.98
CA ARG A 52 -13.55 -17.15 2.07
C ARG A 52 -12.61 -18.19 2.69
N ILE A 53 -13.02 -19.46 2.77
CA ILE A 53 -12.21 -20.55 3.34
C ILE A 53 -11.19 -21.05 2.32
N PHE A 54 -11.62 -21.35 1.09
CA PHE A 54 -10.78 -22.00 0.08
C PHE A 54 -10.05 -21.00 -0.85
N ILE A 55 -10.47 -19.74 -0.88
CA ILE A 55 -9.83 -18.62 -1.59
C ILE A 55 -9.70 -18.90 -3.10
N ASN A 56 -8.57 -19.44 -3.52
CA ASN A 56 -8.24 -19.78 -4.90
C ASN A 56 -7.57 -21.17 -4.96
N TRP A 57 -8.03 -22.10 -4.12
CA TRP A 57 -7.47 -23.45 -3.98
C TRP A 57 -7.33 -24.21 -5.31
N ARG A 58 -8.31 -24.05 -6.21
CA ARG A 58 -8.28 -24.68 -7.54
C ARG A 58 -7.14 -24.15 -8.42
N ASP A 59 -6.77 -22.88 -8.29
CA ASP A 59 -5.65 -22.30 -9.01
C ASP A 59 -4.31 -22.84 -8.49
N ILE A 60 -4.22 -23.11 -7.17
CA ILE A 60 -3.07 -23.81 -6.57
C ILE A 60 -2.94 -25.20 -7.18
N ILE A 61 -4.03 -25.97 -7.27
CA ILE A 61 -3.98 -27.30 -7.91
C ILE A 61 -3.49 -27.18 -9.36
N ALA A 62 -4.08 -26.27 -10.14
CA ALA A 62 -3.79 -26.12 -11.56
C ALA A 62 -2.31 -25.76 -11.83
N CYS A 63 -1.72 -24.84 -11.07
CA CYS A 63 -0.34 -24.41 -11.29
C CYS A 63 0.67 -25.51 -10.91
N ASN A 64 0.43 -26.24 -9.82
CA ASN A 64 1.29 -27.34 -9.41
C ASN A 64 1.12 -28.56 -10.32
N ASP A 65 -0.08 -28.83 -10.84
CA ASP A 65 -0.30 -29.89 -11.85
C ASP A 65 0.54 -29.66 -13.11
N ASN A 66 0.59 -28.41 -13.59
CA ASN A 66 1.45 -28.06 -14.72
C ASN A 66 2.94 -28.28 -14.41
N PHE A 67 3.37 -27.87 -13.21
CA PHE A 67 4.75 -28.04 -12.76
C PHE A 67 5.12 -29.52 -12.65
N LEU A 68 4.32 -30.32 -11.95
CA LEU A 68 4.50 -31.78 -11.81
C LEU A 68 4.52 -32.49 -13.16
N ARG A 69 3.62 -32.12 -14.07
CA ARG A 69 3.60 -32.68 -15.43
C ARG A 69 4.94 -32.44 -16.13
N THR A 70 5.48 -31.23 -16.04
CA THR A 70 6.78 -30.88 -16.63
C THR A 70 7.92 -31.68 -16.02
N LEU A 71 7.92 -31.87 -14.69
CA LEU A 71 8.90 -32.71 -13.99
C LEU A 71 8.83 -34.18 -14.42
N ARG A 72 7.61 -34.73 -14.56
CA ARG A 72 7.38 -36.12 -14.98
C ARG A 72 7.85 -36.35 -16.42
N ILE A 73 7.50 -35.45 -17.35
CA ILE A 73 7.98 -35.51 -18.74
C ILE A 73 9.52 -35.53 -18.78
N ARG A 74 10.19 -34.70 -17.98
CA ARG A 74 11.66 -34.69 -17.89
C ARG A 74 12.21 -36.02 -17.38
N ARG A 75 11.63 -36.58 -16.33
CA ARG A 75 12.02 -37.89 -15.78
C ARG A 75 11.83 -39.01 -16.80
N ASP A 76 10.69 -39.04 -17.47
CA ASP A 76 10.31 -40.14 -18.37
C ASP A 76 11.13 -40.15 -19.67
N ASN A 77 11.53 -38.96 -20.14
CA ASN A 77 12.41 -38.80 -21.31
C ASN A 77 13.90 -38.91 -20.96
N SER A 78 14.26 -39.11 -19.69
CA SER A 78 15.66 -39.22 -19.27
C SER A 78 16.21 -40.63 -19.53
N TYR A 79 17.33 -40.71 -20.25
CA TYR A 79 17.99 -41.98 -20.54
C TYR A 79 18.38 -42.74 -19.26
N ASN A 80 18.00 -44.01 -19.17
CA ASN A 80 18.18 -44.86 -17.98
C ASN A 80 17.62 -44.27 -16.67
N GLY A 81 16.65 -43.35 -16.76
CA GLY A 81 16.06 -42.67 -15.61
C GLY A 81 16.97 -41.65 -14.92
N ILE A 82 18.10 -41.28 -15.53
CA ILE A 82 19.08 -40.33 -14.97
C ILE A 82 18.74 -38.92 -15.45
N VAL A 83 18.22 -38.08 -14.56
CA VAL A 83 17.84 -36.70 -14.90
C VAL A 83 19.09 -35.82 -14.96
N ARG A 84 19.49 -35.42 -16.17
CA ARG A 84 20.67 -34.57 -16.38
C ARG A 84 20.43 -33.12 -15.96
N MET A 85 19.27 -32.55 -16.24
CA MET A 85 18.94 -31.16 -15.88
C MET A 85 17.54 -31.06 -15.31
N ILE A 86 17.38 -30.23 -14.29
CA ILE A 86 16.09 -29.96 -13.63
C ILE A 86 15.94 -28.48 -13.25
N GLY A 87 17.04 -27.74 -13.11
CA GLY A 87 17.06 -26.34 -12.73
C GLY A 87 16.32 -25.45 -13.72
N ASP A 88 16.39 -25.75 -15.01
CA ASP A 88 15.70 -25.02 -16.08
C ASP A 88 14.18 -25.02 -15.86
N ILE A 89 13.60 -26.16 -15.50
CA ILE A 89 12.17 -26.30 -15.18
C ILE A 89 11.83 -25.48 -13.94
N LEU A 90 12.68 -25.49 -12.91
CA LEU A 90 12.48 -24.75 -11.68
C LEU A 90 12.52 -23.23 -11.93
N CYS A 91 13.50 -22.76 -12.70
CA CYS A 91 13.65 -21.36 -13.12
C CYS A 91 12.43 -20.81 -13.86
N GLU A 92 11.77 -21.66 -14.67
CA GLU A 92 10.60 -21.29 -15.44
C GLU A 92 9.31 -21.33 -14.60
N ASN A 93 9.13 -22.35 -13.78
CA ASN A 93 7.85 -22.62 -13.14
C ASN A 93 7.65 -21.88 -11.81
N ILE A 94 8.68 -21.76 -10.96
CA ILE A 94 8.52 -21.17 -9.62
C ILE A 94 7.99 -19.72 -9.67
N PRO A 95 8.56 -18.80 -10.48
CA PRO A 95 8.05 -17.43 -10.56
C PRO A 95 6.60 -17.33 -11.08
N ARG A 96 6.10 -18.36 -11.80
CA ARG A 96 4.74 -18.40 -12.35
C ARG A 96 3.70 -18.92 -11.35
N MET A 97 4.09 -19.31 -10.14
CA MET A 97 3.20 -19.80 -9.08
C MET A 97 2.44 -18.67 -8.36
N SER A 98 2.08 -17.57 -9.04
CA SER A 98 1.49 -16.36 -8.44
C SER A 98 0.18 -16.60 -7.69
N ALA A 99 -0.52 -17.70 -7.97
CA ALA A 99 -1.69 -18.17 -7.20
C ALA A 99 -1.41 -18.29 -5.69
N TYR A 100 -0.16 -18.63 -5.30
CA TYR A 100 0.25 -18.71 -3.90
C TYR A 100 0.27 -17.35 -3.20
N ILE A 101 0.56 -16.26 -3.91
CA ILE A 101 0.56 -14.91 -3.32
C ILE A 101 -0.86 -14.61 -2.81
N ARG A 102 -1.88 -14.78 -3.67
CA ARG A 102 -3.29 -14.59 -3.29
C ARG A 102 -3.71 -15.50 -2.14
N PHE A 103 -3.40 -16.80 -2.22
CA PHE A 103 -3.80 -17.76 -1.19
C PHE A 103 -3.18 -17.39 0.16
N CYS A 104 -1.85 -17.27 0.21
CA CYS A 104 -1.11 -17.00 1.43
C CYS A 104 -1.46 -15.63 2.04
N SER A 105 -1.78 -14.62 1.22
CA SER A 105 -2.24 -13.31 1.70
C SER A 105 -3.53 -13.39 2.50
N CYS A 106 -4.44 -14.31 2.15
CA CYS A 106 -5.75 -14.43 2.78
C CYS A 106 -5.84 -15.59 3.80
N GLN A 107 -4.87 -16.52 3.82
CA GLN A 107 -4.97 -17.76 4.59
C GLN A 107 -5.16 -17.56 6.10
N ILE A 108 -4.63 -16.48 6.68
CA ILE A 108 -4.77 -16.20 8.12
C ILE A 108 -6.22 -15.82 8.43
N SER A 109 -6.82 -14.94 7.62
CA SER A 109 -8.24 -14.57 7.74
C SER A 109 -9.16 -15.77 7.53
N ALA A 110 -8.83 -16.63 6.55
CA ALA A 110 -9.54 -17.89 6.32
C ALA A 110 -9.44 -18.82 7.54
N ALA A 111 -8.27 -18.96 8.15
CA ALA A 111 -8.07 -19.79 9.35
C ALA A 111 -8.83 -19.25 10.57
N THR A 112 -8.81 -17.94 10.81
CA THR A 112 -9.59 -17.31 11.89
C THR A 112 -11.10 -17.50 11.68
N TYR A 113 -11.56 -17.35 10.44
CA TYR A 113 -12.97 -17.56 10.10
C TYR A 113 -13.38 -19.04 10.26
N LEU A 114 -12.54 -19.98 9.82
CA LEU A 114 -12.74 -21.42 10.03
C LEU A 114 -12.80 -21.78 11.52
N GLN A 115 -11.93 -21.19 12.34
CA GLN A 115 -11.96 -21.37 13.79
C GLN A 115 -13.28 -20.85 14.37
N ARG A 116 -13.72 -19.65 13.98
CA ARG A 116 -15.01 -19.10 14.41
C ARG A 116 -16.17 -20.02 14.06
N LEU A 117 -16.23 -20.54 12.83
CA LEU A 117 -17.25 -21.51 12.43
C LEU A 117 -17.22 -22.78 13.30
N THR A 118 -16.02 -23.25 13.65
CA THR A 118 -15.85 -24.42 14.54
C THR A 118 -16.40 -24.14 15.94
N GLU A 119 -16.30 -22.91 16.43
CA GLU A 119 -16.79 -22.50 17.75
C GLU A 119 -18.28 -22.16 17.77
N THR A 120 -18.83 -21.62 16.67
CA THR A 120 -20.17 -21.04 16.64
C THR A 120 -21.21 -21.82 15.83
N SER A 121 -20.81 -22.74 14.94
CA SER A 121 -21.74 -23.49 14.07
C SER A 121 -21.63 -25.01 14.28
N PRO A 122 -22.54 -25.61 15.06
CA PRO A 122 -22.62 -27.06 15.23
C PRO A 122 -22.85 -27.83 13.92
N GLU A 123 -23.63 -27.26 12.99
CA GLU A 123 -23.93 -27.88 11.70
C GLU A 123 -22.69 -28.01 10.83
N PHE A 124 -21.89 -26.94 10.76
CA PHE A 124 -20.60 -26.95 10.10
C PHE A 124 -19.67 -28.00 10.71
N VAL A 125 -19.56 -28.04 12.05
CA VAL A 125 -18.71 -29.00 12.77
C VAL A 125 -19.09 -30.44 12.42
N ARG A 126 -20.39 -30.76 12.35
CA ARG A 126 -20.86 -32.09 11.97
C ARG A 126 -20.42 -32.49 10.57
N VAL A 127 -20.56 -31.60 9.58
CA VAL A 127 -20.13 -31.86 8.20
C VAL A 127 -18.62 -32.00 8.13
N ALA A 128 -17.87 -31.09 8.75
CA ALA A 128 -16.40 -31.14 8.78
C ALA A 128 -15.86 -32.41 9.44
N GLN A 129 -16.48 -32.88 10.52
CA GLN A 129 -16.14 -34.15 11.17
C GLN A 129 -16.47 -35.34 10.28
N ALA A 130 -17.61 -35.35 9.59
CA ALA A 130 -17.94 -36.42 8.64
C ALA A 130 -16.91 -36.50 7.51
N CYS A 131 -16.47 -35.36 6.98
CA CYS A 131 -15.39 -35.28 5.98
C CYS A 131 -14.06 -35.83 6.54
N GLN A 132 -13.72 -35.52 7.79
CA GLN A 132 -12.52 -36.01 8.47
C GLN A 132 -12.51 -37.53 8.70
N GLN A 133 -13.66 -38.20 8.64
CA GLN A 133 -13.73 -39.67 8.72
C GLN A 133 -13.35 -40.36 7.40
N ASP A 134 -13.22 -39.64 6.28
CA ASP A 134 -12.72 -40.24 5.05
C ASP A 134 -11.28 -40.78 5.28
N PRO A 135 -11.02 -42.08 5.04
CA PRO A 135 -9.72 -42.70 5.34
C PRO A 135 -8.53 -41.99 4.69
N ARG A 136 -8.74 -41.33 3.54
CA ARG A 136 -7.69 -40.61 2.80
C ARG A 136 -7.18 -39.39 3.58
N THR A 137 -7.99 -38.82 4.48
CA THR A 137 -7.59 -37.70 5.35
C THR A 137 -6.66 -38.15 6.49
N LYS A 138 -6.60 -39.45 6.78
CA LYS A 138 -5.85 -40.03 7.91
C LYS A 138 -6.22 -39.38 9.25
N GLY A 139 -7.48 -38.97 9.39
CA GLY A 139 -8.01 -38.31 10.60
C GLY A 139 -7.52 -36.88 10.80
N MET A 140 -6.87 -36.26 9.80
CA MET A 140 -6.43 -34.87 9.89
C MET A 140 -7.58 -33.89 9.60
N PRO A 141 -7.77 -32.82 10.39
CA PRO A 141 -8.82 -31.83 10.15
C PRO A 141 -8.48 -30.91 8.97
N LEU A 142 -9.49 -30.25 8.39
CA LEU A 142 -9.33 -29.32 7.26
C LEU A 142 -8.24 -28.25 7.51
N SER A 143 -8.20 -27.67 8.71
CA SER A 143 -7.21 -26.64 9.10
C SER A 143 -5.76 -27.09 8.90
N SER A 144 -5.47 -28.39 9.07
CA SER A 144 -4.12 -28.95 8.89
C SER A 144 -3.70 -29.05 7.42
N PHE A 145 -4.65 -29.08 6.49
CA PHE A 145 -4.37 -29.07 5.06
C PHE A 145 -4.21 -27.65 4.52
N LEU A 146 -4.99 -26.69 5.02
CA LEU A 146 -4.95 -25.29 4.55
C LEU A 146 -3.61 -24.58 4.79
N ILE A 147 -2.78 -25.08 5.72
CA ILE A 147 -1.42 -24.55 5.94
C ILE A 147 -0.38 -25.08 4.92
N LYS A 148 -0.69 -26.16 4.19
CA LYS A 148 0.26 -26.84 3.31
C LYS A 148 0.79 -25.96 2.16
N PRO A 149 0.02 -25.06 1.51
CA PRO A 149 0.57 -24.19 0.46
C PRO A 149 1.73 -23.30 0.93
N MET A 150 1.59 -22.64 2.09
CA MET A 150 2.69 -21.86 2.69
C MET A 150 3.90 -22.75 3.04
N GLN A 151 3.65 -23.96 3.54
CA GLN A 151 4.72 -24.91 3.83
C GLN A 151 5.42 -25.41 2.55
N ARG A 152 4.69 -25.57 1.43
CA ARG A 152 5.28 -26.03 0.17
C ARG A 152 6.18 -24.97 -0.43
N ILE A 153 5.71 -23.73 -0.48
CA ILE A 153 6.50 -22.67 -1.10
C ILE A 153 7.81 -22.41 -0.37
N THR A 154 7.81 -22.47 0.96
CA THR A 154 9.01 -22.33 1.80
C THR A 154 9.94 -23.54 1.75
N LYS A 155 9.47 -24.70 1.28
CA LYS A 155 10.30 -25.89 1.07
C LYS A 155 11.05 -25.87 -0.25
N TYR A 156 10.60 -25.14 -1.28
CA TYR A 156 11.31 -25.11 -2.56
C TYR A 156 12.76 -24.63 -2.43
N PRO A 157 13.07 -23.49 -1.76
CA PRO A 157 14.45 -23.10 -1.55
C PRO A 157 15.28 -24.18 -0.86
N LEU A 158 14.71 -24.89 0.12
CA LEU A 158 15.40 -25.96 0.85
C LEU A 158 15.68 -27.17 -0.04
N ILE A 159 14.71 -27.61 -0.85
CA ILE A 159 14.85 -28.76 -1.76
C ILE A 159 15.82 -28.41 -2.89
N ILE A 160 15.68 -27.23 -3.49
CA ILE A 160 16.60 -26.74 -4.53
C ILE A 160 17.99 -26.59 -3.93
N ASN A 161 18.12 -26.07 -2.72
CA ASN A 161 19.40 -25.98 -2.03
C ASN A 161 19.96 -27.37 -1.73
N LYS A 162 19.18 -28.42 -1.45
CA LYS A 162 19.71 -29.80 -1.34
C LYS A 162 20.22 -30.33 -2.68
N VAL A 163 19.49 -30.10 -3.78
CA VAL A 163 19.90 -30.47 -5.15
C VAL A 163 21.14 -29.67 -5.57
N SER A 164 21.16 -28.38 -5.23
CA SER A 164 22.22 -27.42 -5.50
C SER A 164 23.43 -27.67 -4.61
N THR A 165 23.38 -27.67 -3.28
CA THR A 165 24.53 -28.00 -2.38
C THR A 165 25.07 -29.42 -2.52
N SER A 166 24.35 -30.31 -3.20
CA SER A 166 24.98 -31.43 -3.90
C SER A 166 25.95 -30.97 -5.02
N ILE A 167 26.43 -29.71 -5.01
CA ILE A 167 27.47 -29.05 -5.81
C ILE A 167 28.87 -29.25 -5.22
N TYR A 168 28.99 -29.71 -3.98
CA TYR A 168 30.21 -30.47 -3.62
C TYR A 168 30.38 -31.74 -4.51
N TYR A 169 29.33 -32.07 -5.29
CA TYR A 169 29.11 -33.32 -6.02
C TYR A 169 28.62 -33.12 -7.48
N THR A 170 28.29 -31.88 -7.89
CA THR A 170 27.91 -31.50 -9.26
C THR A 170 29.10 -30.78 -9.88
N PRO A 171 29.75 -31.35 -10.91
CA PRO A 171 30.96 -30.78 -11.51
C PRO A 171 30.78 -29.28 -11.84
N ILE A 172 31.88 -28.51 -11.76
CA ILE A 172 31.87 -27.08 -12.16
C ILE A 172 31.33 -26.92 -13.59
N ASP A 173 31.62 -27.89 -14.46
CA ASP A 173 31.20 -27.91 -15.86
C ASP A 173 29.81 -28.56 -16.08
N HIS A 174 29.07 -28.89 -15.02
CA HIS A 174 27.76 -29.51 -15.17
C HIS A 174 26.72 -28.49 -15.66
N PRO A 175 25.94 -28.80 -16.71
CA PRO A 175 25.07 -27.82 -17.37
C PRO A 175 23.92 -27.31 -16.48
N ASP A 176 23.51 -28.08 -15.47
CA ASP A 176 22.42 -27.74 -14.55
C ASP A 176 22.84 -26.76 -13.43
N ARG A 177 24.14 -26.53 -13.24
CA ARG A 177 24.66 -25.80 -12.07
C ARG A 177 24.18 -24.34 -12.03
N GLN A 178 24.31 -23.62 -13.15
CA GLN A 178 23.86 -22.23 -13.25
C GLN A 178 22.35 -22.12 -13.07
N TYR A 179 21.59 -23.03 -13.69
CA TYR A 179 20.14 -23.07 -13.54
C TYR A 179 19.71 -23.35 -12.10
N LEU A 180 20.39 -24.23 -11.37
CA LEU A 180 20.07 -24.50 -9.96
C LEU A 180 20.37 -23.30 -9.05
N GLN A 181 21.44 -22.54 -9.33
CA GLN A 181 21.75 -21.31 -8.61
C GLN A 181 20.69 -20.23 -8.88
N GLU A 182 20.31 -20.06 -10.14
CA GLU A 182 19.25 -19.12 -10.53
C GLU A 182 17.89 -19.55 -9.96
N ALA A 183 17.55 -20.84 -10.00
CA ALA A 183 16.33 -21.38 -9.44
C ALA A 183 16.25 -21.16 -7.92
N LEU A 184 17.38 -21.30 -7.21
CA LEU A 184 17.45 -21.03 -5.78
C LEU A 184 17.14 -19.55 -5.51
N ALA A 185 17.84 -18.63 -6.17
CA ALA A 185 17.61 -17.20 -6.04
C ALA A 185 16.16 -16.81 -6.34
N LYS A 186 15.59 -17.33 -7.44
CA LYS A 186 14.18 -17.13 -7.82
C LYS A 186 13.21 -17.69 -6.79
N SER A 187 13.52 -18.83 -6.17
CA SER A 187 12.67 -19.41 -5.14
C SER A 187 12.69 -18.62 -3.83
N GLU A 188 13.85 -18.10 -3.44
CA GLU A 188 13.98 -17.23 -2.27
C GLU A 188 13.26 -15.90 -2.49
N GLU A 189 13.45 -15.29 -3.68
CA GLU A 189 12.74 -14.09 -4.07
C GLU A 189 11.22 -14.30 -4.07
N PHE A 190 10.74 -15.42 -4.62
CA PHE A 190 9.32 -15.74 -4.62
C PHE A 190 8.77 -15.92 -3.20
N CYS A 191 9.51 -16.55 -2.28
CA CYS A 191 9.13 -16.60 -0.86
C CYS A 191 9.04 -15.19 -0.24
N THR A 192 9.98 -14.30 -0.56
CA THR A 192 9.91 -12.89 -0.13
C THR A 192 8.66 -12.21 -0.68
N GLN A 193 8.33 -12.38 -1.97
CA GLN A 193 7.13 -11.80 -2.58
C GLN A 193 5.85 -12.30 -1.91
N VAL A 194 5.73 -13.60 -1.63
CA VAL A 194 4.59 -14.16 -0.90
C VAL A 194 4.47 -13.55 0.50
N ASN A 195 5.58 -13.45 1.23
CA ASN A 195 5.60 -12.88 2.59
C ASN A 195 5.25 -11.38 2.60
N GLU A 196 5.72 -10.60 1.62
CA GLU A 196 5.30 -9.20 1.46
C GLU A 196 3.81 -9.12 1.11
N GLY A 197 3.30 -10.00 0.24
CA GLY A 197 1.87 -10.07 -0.07
C GLY A 197 1.01 -10.32 1.18
N VAL A 198 1.46 -11.17 2.11
CA VAL A 198 0.76 -11.37 3.40
C VAL A 198 0.78 -10.08 4.23
N ARG A 199 1.94 -9.45 4.34
CA ARG A 199 2.13 -8.22 5.11
C ARG A 199 1.27 -7.06 4.57
N GLU A 200 1.21 -6.92 3.25
CA GLU A 200 0.44 -5.88 2.58
C GLU A 200 -1.07 -6.09 2.74
N LYS A 201 -1.53 -7.34 2.66
CA LYS A 201 -2.94 -7.67 2.91
C LYS A 201 -3.34 -7.40 4.35
N GLU A 202 -2.54 -7.82 5.32
CA GLU A 202 -2.75 -7.53 6.74
C GLU A 202 -2.77 -6.02 7.02
N ASN A 203 -1.87 -5.26 6.38
CA ASN A 203 -1.86 -3.82 6.47
C ASN A 203 -3.13 -3.19 5.89
N SER A 204 -3.54 -3.61 4.69
CA SER A 204 -4.76 -3.12 4.04
C SER A 204 -5.99 -3.38 4.92
N ASP A 205 -6.16 -4.60 5.43
CA ASP A 205 -7.32 -4.97 6.26
C ASP A 205 -7.38 -4.12 7.54
N ARG A 206 -6.22 -3.83 8.15
CA ARG A 206 -6.13 -2.93 9.31
C ARG A 206 -6.48 -1.49 8.97
N LEU A 207 -6.01 -0.97 7.83
CA LEU A 207 -6.33 0.40 7.41
C LEU A 207 -7.83 0.55 7.08
N GLU A 208 -8.46 -0.46 6.47
CA GLU A 208 -9.92 -0.50 6.27
C GLU A 208 -10.69 -0.57 7.60
N TRP A 209 -10.16 -1.30 8.57
CA TRP A 209 -10.72 -1.29 9.92
C TRP A 209 -10.68 0.12 10.52
N LEU A 210 -9.54 0.83 10.43
CA LEU A 210 -9.42 2.22 10.90
C LEU A 210 -10.44 3.13 10.20
N GLN A 211 -10.58 2.99 8.88
CA GLN A 211 -11.50 3.78 8.07
C GLN A 211 -12.96 3.64 8.51
N SER A 212 -13.37 2.42 8.86
CA SER A 212 -14.75 2.11 9.24
C SER A 212 -15.04 2.36 10.73
N HIS A 213 -14.04 2.33 11.61
CA HIS A 213 -14.23 2.39 13.06
C HIS A 213 -13.85 3.73 13.70
N ILE A 214 -13.06 4.57 13.01
CA ILE A 214 -12.61 5.86 13.52
C ILE A 214 -13.34 7.01 12.83
N ILE A 215 -14.01 7.84 13.64
CA ILE A 215 -14.64 9.08 13.20
C ILE A 215 -13.62 10.22 13.25
N CYS A 216 -13.28 10.76 12.09
CA CYS A 216 -12.31 11.85 11.89
C CYS A 216 -13.02 13.15 11.45
N ASP A 217 -13.71 13.81 12.39
CA ASP A 217 -14.36 15.10 12.12
C ASP A 217 -13.40 16.28 12.30
N GLY A 218 -13.64 17.39 11.60
CA GLY A 218 -12.92 18.65 11.82
C GLY A 218 -11.53 18.73 11.16
N LEU A 219 -11.28 17.87 10.17
CA LEU A 219 -10.12 17.94 9.28
C LEU A 219 -10.46 18.76 8.03
N GLU A 220 -9.42 19.36 7.43
CA GLU A 220 -9.48 20.10 6.17
C GLU A 220 -9.80 19.20 4.97
N GLU A 221 -9.33 17.95 5.02
CA GLU A 221 -9.53 16.89 4.03
C GLU A 221 -10.10 15.66 4.75
N GLN A 222 -10.96 14.90 4.06
CA GLN A 222 -11.40 13.60 4.54
C GLN A 222 -10.21 12.63 4.58
N LEU A 223 -9.80 12.22 5.77
CA LEU A 223 -8.70 11.27 5.94
C LEU A 223 -9.10 9.89 5.41
N ILE A 224 -8.47 9.47 4.31
CA ILE A 224 -8.55 8.11 3.78
C ILE A 224 -7.33 7.33 4.28
N PHE A 225 -7.54 6.32 5.13
CA PHE A 225 -6.44 5.55 5.74
C PHE A 225 -5.72 4.68 4.71
N ASN A 226 -6.45 3.94 3.88
CA ASN A 226 -5.88 3.05 2.87
C ASN A 226 -5.58 3.80 1.56
N SER A 227 -4.66 4.78 1.64
CA SER A 227 -4.28 5.66 0.53
C SER A 227 -2.75 5.80 0.40
N LEU A 228 -2.32 6.51 -0.64
CA LEU A 228 -0.93 6.96 -0.76
C LEU A 228 -0.67 8.09 0.25
N THR A 229 0.55 8.12 0.78
CA THR A 229 1.08 9.23 1.56
C THR A 229 1.73 10.26 0.63
N ASN A 230 1.97 11.47 1.15
CA ASN A 230 2.58 12.57 0.39
C ASN A 230 3.97 12.26 -0.18
N SER A 231 4.73 11.35 0.43
CA SER A 231 6.13 11.13 0.07
C SER A 231 6.62 9.69 0.17
N LEU A 232 5.96 8.81 0.92
CA LEU A 232 6.43 7.45 1.24
C LEU A 232 5.70 6.33 0.48
N GLY A 233 4.86 6.67 -0.51
CA GLY A 233 4.02 5.70 -1.20
C GLY A 233 2.86 5.22 -0.31
N PRO A 234 2.43 3.95 -0.40
CA PRO A 234 1.29 3.43 0.35
C PRO A 234 1.42 3.61 1.86
N ARG A 235 0.33 4.01 2.53
CA ARG A 235 0.30 4.13 3.99
C ARG A 235 0.46 2.76 4.64
N LYS A 236 1.25 2.70 5.71
CA LYS A 236 1.51 1.49 6.49
C LYS A 236 1.26 1.75 7.96
N LEU A 237 0.44 0.92 8.60
CA LEU A 237 0.30 0.91 10.05
C LEU A 237 1.52 0.23 10.68
N LEU A 238 2.30 0.98 11.44
CA LEU A 238 3.58 0.53 12.00
C LEU A 238 3.46 0.03 13.44
N HIS A 239 2.57 0.62 14.23
CA HIS A 239 2.34 0.23 15.62
C HIS A 239 1.00 0.80 16.14
N PHE A 240 0.44 0.17 17.18
CA PHE A 240 -0.79 0.61 17.83
C PHE A 240 -0.85 0.09 19.27
N GLY A 241 -1.67 0.72 20.11
CA GLY A 241 -1.77 0.35 21.52
C GLY A 241 -2.44 1.40 22.39
N ILE A 242 -2.79 0.99 23.61
CA ILE A 242 -3.46 1.84 24.61
C ILE A 242 -2.41 2.71 25.32
N LEU A 243 -2.70 3.99 25.47
CA LEU A 243 -1.85 4.99 26.11
C LEU A 243 -2.70 5.89 27.01
N HIS A 244 -2.21 6.22 28.19
CA HIS A 244 -2.93 7.07 29.14
C HIS A 244 -2.30 8.45 29.24
N LYS A 245 -3.08 9.52 29.19
CA LYS A 245 -2.52 10.88 29.37
C LYS A 245 -2.08 11.07 30.82
N SER A 246 -0.80 11.35 31.05
CA SER A 246 -0.21 11.42 32.41
C SER A 246 -0.93 12.39 33.34
N LYS A 247 -1.36 13.56 32.84
CA LYS A 247 -2.02 14.59 33.66
C LYS A 247 -3.51 14.35 33.93
N SER A 248 -4.23 13.72 33.00
CA SER A 248 -5.69 13.61 33.09
C SER A 248 -6.18 12.17 33.24
N GLY A 249 -5.28 11.18 33.24
CA GLY A 249 -5.61 9.76 33.25
C GLY A 249 -6.41 9.28 32.03
N LYS A 250 -6.58 10.12 31.01
CA LYS A 250 -7.48 9.83 29.89
C LYS A 250 -6.94 8.68 29.05
N GLU A 251 -7.73 7.62 28.90
CA GLU A 251 -7.43 6.48 28.03
C GLU A 251 -7.54 6.90 26.56
N LEU A 252 -6.47 6.65 25.80
CA LEU A 252 -6.37 6.87 24.36
C LEU A 252 -5.87 5.59 23.69
N VAL A 253 -6.19 5.44 22.41
CA VAL A 253 -5.53 4.46 21.53
C VAL A 253 -4.67 5.22 20.54
N GLY A 254 -3.38 4.90 20.49
CA GLY A 254 -2.45 5.41 19.50
C GLY A 254 -2.40 4.50 18.28
N PHE A 255 -2.38 5.09 17.09
CA PHE A 255 -2.09 4.42 15.82
C PHE A 255 -0.95 5.16 15.12
N LEU A 256 0.21 4.53 15.04
CA LEU A 256 1.39 5.04 14.34
C LEU A 256 1.40 4.51 12.90
N THR A 257 1.34 5.41 11.93
CA THR A 257 1.55 5.10 10.52
C THR A 257 2.95 5.52 10.08
N ASN A 258 3.31 5.26 8.83
CA ASN A 258 4.59 5.69 8.26
C ASN A 258 4.68 7.19 8.00
N ASP A 259 3.57 7.93 8.07
CA ASP A 259 3.51 9.37 7.80
C ASP A 259 2.99 10.22 8.97
N PHE A 260 2.18 9.65 9.88
CA PHE A 260 1.70 10.37 11.07
C PHE A 260 1.45 9.46 12.29
N LEU A 261 1.20 10.10 13.43
CA LEU A 261 0.68 9.49 14.66
C LEU A 261 -0.72 10.02 14.96
N LEU A 262 -1.69 9.11 15.07
CA LEU A 262 -3.09 9.42 15.39
C LEU A 262 -3.45 8.94 16.80
N PHE A 263 -4.16 9.78 17.56
CA PHE A 263 -4.77 9.40 18.83
C PHE A 263 -6.28 9.42 18.71
N VAL A 264 -6.92 8.37 19.22
CA VAL A 264 -8.39 8.24 19.26
C VAL A 264 -8.86 7.90 20.67
N GLN A 265 -10.15 8.11 20.90
CA GLN A 265 -10.84 7.76 22.13
C GLN A 265 -12.07 6.91 21.81
N SER A 266 -12.35 5.90 22.63
CA SER A 266 -13.60 5.14 22.55
C SER A 266 -14.82 6.02 22.88
N ILE A 267 -15.93 5.85 22.16
CA ILE A 267 -17.15 6.66 22.33
C ILE A 267 -18.04 6.18 23.48
N LYS A 268 -18.23 4.86 23.62
CA LYS A 268 -19.27 4.29 24.51
C LYS A 268 -18.74 3.75 25.84
N PHE A 269 -17.57 3.11 25.85
CA PHE A 269 -17.02 2.44 27.05
C PHE A 269 -15.49 2.46 27.08
N SER A 270 -14.91 2.44 28.28
CA SER A 270 -13.49 2.14 28.52
C SER A 270 -13.16 0.75 27.96
N LEU A 271 -11.97 0.59 27.38
CA LEU A 271 -11.58 -0.65 26.70
C LEU A 271 -11.38 -1.81 27.68
N ASN A 272 -11.25 -1.53 28.99
CA ASN A 272 -11.09 -2.50 30.08
C ASN A 272 -10.09 -3.63 29.76
N CYS A 273 -9.05 -3.33 28.98
CA CYS A 273 -8.03 -4.27 28.56
C CYS A 273 -6.64 -3.62 28.60
N GLN A 274 -5.61 -4.43 28.87
CA GLN A 274 -4.23 -3.95 28.90
C GLN A 274 -3.62 -3.83 27.49
N GLN A 275 -4.21 -4.50 26.49
CA GLN A 275 -3.73 -4.55 25.11
C GLN A 275 -4.89 -4.39 24.13
N PHE A 276 -4.69 -3.52 23.14
CA PHE A 276 -5.64 -3.30 22.05
C PHE A 276 -5.64 -4.49 21.06
N SER A 277 -6.83 -4.92 20.63
CA SER A 277 -7.02 -5.92 19.56
C SER A 277 -8.12 -5.43 18.62
N PHE A 278 -7.94 -5.64 17.32
CA PHE A 278 -8.93 -5.25 16.31
C PHE A 278 -10.19 -6.12 16.39
N GLU A 279 -10.00 -7.42 16.61
CA GLU A 279 -11.04 -8.44 16.66
C GLU A 279 -12.00 -8.22 17.83
N ARG A 280 -11.47 -7.90 19.01
CA ARG A 280 -12.30 -7.61 20.20
C ARG A 280 -13.10 -6.31 20.09
N ASN A 281 -12.71 -5.42 19.18
CA ASN A 281 -13.29 -4.09 19.03
C ASN A 281 -14.08 -3.92 17.73
N GLU A 282 -14.47 -5.00 17.06
CA GLU A 282 -15.22 -5.00 15.78
C GLU A 282 -16.56 -4.24 15.86
N HIS A 283 -17.16 -4.11 17.05
CA HIS A 283 -18.43 -3.38 17.24
C HIS A 283 -18.24 -2.02 17.93
N GLN A 284 -17.00 -1.64 18.26
CA GLN A 284 -16.69 -0.41 18.98
C GLN A 284 -16.36 0.73 18.00
N LYS A 285 -16.89 1.92 18.26
CA LYS A 285 -16.53 3.14 17.51
C LYS A 285 -15.62 4.04 18.31
N PHE A 286 -14.68 4.66 17.60
CA PHE A 286 -13.69 5.57 18.15
C PHE A 286 -13.84 6.94 17.50
N LYS A 287 -13.50 7.99 18.25
CA LYS A 287 -13.45 9.36 17.74
C LYS A 287 -12.02 9.88 17.82
N MET A 288 -11.58 10.57 16.78
CA MET A 288 -10.31 11.28 16.76
C MET A 288 -10.20 12.22 17.98
N TYR A 289 -9.15 12.04 18.78
CA TYR A 289 -8.91 12.86 19.97
C TYR A 289 -8.35 14.24 19.59
N ARG A 290 -7.47 14.26 18.58
CA ARG A 290 -6.86 15.48 18.02
C ARG A 290 -6.39 15.21 16.59
N LYS A 291 -6.08 16.28 15.85
CA LYS A 291 -5.51 16.19 14.49
C LYS A 291 -4.28 15.26 14.47
N PRO A 292 -4.12 14.42 13.43
CA PRO A 292 -2.94 13.57 13.24
C PRO A 292 -1.66 14.39 13.30
N ILE A 293 -0.64 13.86 13.96
CA ILE A 293 0.66 14.52 14.14
C ILE A 293 1.62 13.93 13.12
N PHE A 294 2.02 14.70 12.10
CA PHE A 294 2.96 14.22 11.09
C PHE A 294 4.33 13.92 11.70
N LEU A 295 5.02 12.92 11.15
CA LEU A 295 6.28 12.46 11.73
C LEU A 295 7.40 13.51 11.65
N ASN A 296 7.39 14.39 10.64
CA ASN A 296 8.34 15.50 10.54
C ASN A 296 8.15 16.57 11.64
N GLU A 297 6.95 16.69 12.21
CA GLU A 297 6.63 17.63 13.29
C GLU A 297 6.74 17.00 14.69
N LEU A 298 6.85 15.66 14.75
CA LEU A 298 6.90 14.87 15.97
C LEU A 298 8.34 14.71 16.49
N SER A 299 8.58 15.13 17.72
CA SER A 299 9.87 14.94 18.42
C SER A 299 9.70 14.18 19.73
N LEU A 300 10.71 13.40 20.13
CA LEU A 300 10.75 12.81 21.47
C LEU A 300 11.64 13.66 22.38
N PHE A 301 11.25 13.79 23.64
CA PHE A 301 12.14 14.43 24.63
C PHE A 301 13.39 13.56 24.83
N GLY A 302 14.57 14.19 24.75
CA GLY A 302 15.88 13.52 24.91
C GLY A 302 16.66 13.33 23.61
N GLU A 303 16.11 13.67 22.44
CA GLU A 303 16.84 13.59 21.16
C GLU A 303 17.73 14.81 20.86
N SER A 304 17.85 15.76 21.79
CA SER A 304 18.63 16.99 21.55
C SER A 304 19.42 17.53 22.74
N ASP A 305 19.44 16.88 23.90
CA ASP A 305 20.23 17.34 25.03
C ASP A 305 21.09 16.21 25.59
N GLY A 306 22.34 16.15 25.13
CA GLY A 306 23.41 15.36 25.73
C GLY A 306 23.84 15.86 27.12
N ASN A 307 23.05 16.69 27.79
CA ASN A 307 23.26 17.12 29.17
C ASN A 307 22.02 17.82 29.72
N SER A 308 21.15 17.09 30.41
CA SER A 308 20.31 17.70 31.45
C SER A 308 19.93 16.64 32.47
N SER A 309 20.80 16.49 33.45
CA SER A 309 20.49 15.94 34.76
C SER A 309 19.44 16.84 35.43
N LEU A 310 18.27 16.27 35.74
CA LEU A 310 17.33 16.89 36.67
C LEU A 310 16.91 15.88 37.73
N SER A 311 17.28 16.29 38.94
CA SER A 311 17.01 15.76 40.28
C SER A 311 15.54 15.62 40.62
N GLY A 312 15.23 14.64 41.48
CA GLY A 312 13.94 14.55 42.18
C GLY A 312 13.57 13.11 42.52
N SER A 313 14.04 12.64 43.66
CA SER A 313 13.64 11.39 44.32
C SER A 313 12.13 11.32 44.52
N ASP A 314 11.52 10.25 43.97
CA ASP A 314 10.15 9.70 44.20
C ASP A 314 9.47 9.17 42.91
N VAL A 315 10.16 9.20 41.75
CA VAL A 315 9.58 8.87 40.41
C VAL A 315 10.27 7.69 39.70
N ALA A 316 10.89 6.76 40.43
CA ALA A 316 11.71 5.72 39.82
C ALA A 316 10.90 4.75 38.93
N ASP A 317 9.66 4.42 39.29
CA ASP A 317 8.92 3.35 38.60
C ASP A 317 8.08 3.84 37.39
N ASN A 318 7.52 5.05 37.47
CA ASN A 318 6.73 5.63 36.37
C ASN A 318 7.58 6.32 35.28
N SER A 319 8.84 6.65 35.55
CA SER A 319 9.73 7.24 34.54
C SER A 319 9.92 6.30 33.34
N SER A 320 10.02 4.98 33.59
CA SER A 320 10.22 3.94 32.58
C SER A 320 9.01 3.72 31.66
N LYS A 321 7.80 4.04 32.13
CA LYS A 321 6.53 3.91 31.38
C LYS A 321 6.08 5.22 30.71
N THR A 322 6.82 6.31 30.92
CA THR A 322 6.41 7.63 30.45
C THR A 322 6.95 7.92 29.05
N LEU A 323 6.07 7.98 28.07
CA LEU A 323 6.36 8.42 26.71
C LEU A 323 6.16 9.94 26.61
N ARG A 324 7.25 10.68 26.38
CA ARG A 324 7.23 12.14 26.25
C ARG A 324 7.40 12.54 24.79
N LEU A 325 6.33 13.00 24.19
CA LEU A 325 6.28 13.48 22.81
C LEU A 325 6.15 14.99 22.79
N LYS A 326 6.64 15.61 21.73
CA LYS A 326 6.47 17.03 21.44
C LYS A 326 5.95 17.16 20.02
N ASP A 327 4.83 17.83 19.92
CA ASP A 327 4.15 18.17 18.69
C ASP A 327 4.34 19.67 18.46
N GLN A 328 5.27 20.02 17.57
CA GLN A 328 5.78 21.37 17.38
C GLN A 328 6.28 22.03 18.68
N LYS A 329 5.42 22.73 19.42
CA LYS A 329 5.71 23.38 20.71
C LYS A 329 4.93 22.80 21.90
N LYS A 330 3.97 21.90 21.67
CA LYS A 330 3.10 21.34 22.71
C LYS A 330 3.65 20.01 23.21
N SER A 331 3.87 19.91 24.53
CA SER A 331 4.29 18.66 25.15
C SER A 331 3.09 17.72 25.38
N ILE A 332 3.28 16.46 25.02
CA ILE A 332 2.31 15.38 25.22
C ILE A 332 3.01 14.31 26.05
N ILE A 333 2.52 14.10 27.27
CA ILE A 333 3.08 13.12 28.20
C ILE A 333 2.06 11.99 28.34
N LEU A 334 2.46 10.79 27.90
CA LEU A 334 1.64 9.58 27.88
C LEU A 334 2.29 8.52 28.77
N LEU A 335 1.47 7.64 29.31
CA LEU A 335 1.85 6.48 30.10
C LEU A 335 1.49 5.23 29.31
N ALA A 336 2.49 4.41 29.01
CA ALA A 336 2.29 3.11 28.40
C ALA A 336 1.91 2.05 29.45
N PRO A 337 1.28 0.93 29.06
CA PRO A 337 0.90 -0.14 30.00
C PRO A 337 2.11 -0.76 30.72
N SER A 338 3.26 -0.83 30.02
CA SER A 338 4.51 -1.37 30.54
C SER A 338 5.72 -0.59 30.04
N ALA A 339 6.88 -0.78 30.68
CA ALA A 339 8.15 -0.19 30.25
C ALA A 339 8.58 -0.73 28.87
N ASN A 340 8.29 -2.01 28.59
CA ASN A 340 8.55 -2.63 27.30
C ASN A 340 7.73 -1.97 26.18
N GLU A 341 6.43 -1.73 26.42
CA GLU A 341 5.58 -1.01 25.48
C GLU A 341 6.07 0.43 25.27
N CYS A 342 6.48 1.13 26.34
CA CYS A 342 7.05 2.48 26.23
C CYS A 342 8.31 2.51 25.32
N SER A 343 9.22 1.55 25.53
CA SER A 343 10.42 1.39 24.73
C SER A 343 10.10 1.03 23.27
N LEU A 344 9.11 0.15 23.06
CA LEU A 344 8.65 -0.23 21.72
C LEU A 344 8.04 0.95 20.97
N TRP A 345 7.16 1.73 21.61
CA TRP A 345 6.61 2.96 21.04
C TRP A 345 7.72 3.93 20.64
N SER A 346 8.68 4.18 21.53
CA SER A 346 9.82 5.06 21.27
C SER A 346 10.63 4.58 20.07
N LYS A 347 11.02 3.29 20.05
CA LYS A 347 11.78 2.67 18.95
C LYS A 347 11.04 2.75 17.62
N ARG A 348 9.72 2.52 17.60
CA ARG A 348 8.90 2.55 16.39
C ARG A 348 8.73 3.96 15.85
N ILE A 349 8.46 4.95 16.71
CA ILE A 349 8.35 6.36 16.32
C ILE A 349 9.68 6.87 15.75
N ILE A 350 10.80 6.65 16.45
CA ILE A 350 12.13 7.05 16.00
C ILE A 350 12.45 6.41 14.64
N GLY A 351 12.15 5.11 14.51
CA GLY A 351 12.37 4.37 13.27
C GLY A 351 11.55 4.89 12.10
N ALA A 352 10.28 5.22 12.32
CA ALA A 352 9.39 5.77 11.31
C ALA A 352 9.86 7.16 10.87
N ARG A 353 10.19 8.04 11.83
CA ARG A 353 10.62 9.41 11.54
C ARG A 353 11.93 9.46 10.77
N ARG A 354 12.93 8.66 11.15
CA ARG A 354 14.19 8.57 10.41
C ARG A 354 13.96 8.21 8.94
N ARG A 355 13.12 7.20 8.66
CA ARG A 355 12.77 6.81 7.29
C ARG A 355 12.06 7.92 6.52
N PHE A 356 11.14 8.64 7.20
CA PHE A 356 10.45 9.79 6.61
C PHE A 356 11.45 10.87 6.17
N LEU A 357 12.35 11.28 7.07
CA LEU A 357 13.33 12.34 6.83
C LEU A 357 14.38 11.95 5.78
N GLU A 358 14.85 10.70 5.80
CA GLU A 358 15.77 10.18 4.77
C GLU A 358 15.14 10.23 3.37
N ASN A 359 13.86 9.88 3.26
CA ASN A 359 13.13 9.94 2.00
C ASN A 359 12.98 11.38 1.49
N GLU A 360 12.61 12.33 2.35
CA GLU A 360 12.54 13.76 1.98
C GLU A 360 13.89 14.29 1.48
N LYS A 361 14.98 13.95 2.16
CA LYS A 361 16.33 14.36 1.76
C LYS A 361 16.68 13.84 0.35
N ASN A 362 16.36 12.59 0.07
CA ASN A 362 16.60 11.97 -1.24
C ASN A 362 15.77 12.63 -2.35
N CYS A 363 14.51 12.99 -2.06
CA CYS A 363 13.65 13.71 -2.99
C CYS A 363 14.20 15.11 -3.32
N LEU A 364 14.62 15.87 -2.30
CA LEU A 364 15.21 17.21 -2.47
C LEU A 364 16.51 17.18 -3.29
N GLN A 365 17.36 16.16 -3.07
CA GLN A 365 18.60 16.00 -3.84
C GLN A 365 18.31 15.81 -5.33
N LYS A 366 17.33 14.95 -5.67
CA LYS A 366 16.91 14.73 -7.07
C LYS A 366 16.33 15.97 -7.73
N GLN A 367 15.64 16.83 -6.97
CA GLN A 367 15.08 18.08 -7.48
C GLN A 367 16.17 19.11 -7.81
N ARG A 368 17.15 19.29 -6.91
CA ARG A 368 18.26 20.24 -7.11
C ARG A 368 19.10 19.94 -8.34
N SER A 369 19.29 18.65 -8.68
CA SER A 369 20.00 18.23 -9.89
C SER A 369 19.36 18.72 -11.20
N LYS A 370 18.09 19.14 -11.19
CA LYS A 370 17.33 19.54 -12.38
C LYS A 370 17.31 21.06 -12.64
N GLN A 371 17.81 21.91 -11.74
CA GLN A 371 17.60 23.37 -11.75
C GLN A 371 18.81 24.22 -12.24
N ALA A 372 19.62 23.75 -13.19
CA ALA A 372 20.76 24.55 -13.72
C ALA A 372 20.30 25.88 -14.40
N GLN A 373 21.04 26.97 -14.15
CA GLN A 373 20.67 28.38 -14.41
C GLN A 373 20.84 28.81 -15.88
N PHE A 374 19.86 29.57 -16.41
CA PHE A 374 19.95 30.30 -17.70
C PHE A 374 19.23 31.66 -17.60
N GLY A 375 19.73 32.70 -18.29
CA GLY A 375 19.22 34.10 -18.29
C GLY A 375 17.88 34.31 -19.02
N ALA A 376 17.22 35.46 -18.81
CA ALA A 376 15.86 35.78 -19.30
C ALA A 376 15.78 37.14 -20.05
N CYS A 377 14.75 37.34 -20.90
CA CYS A 377 14.60 38.48 -21.84
C CYS A 377 13.33 39.35 -21.67
N GLY A 378 12.42 39.07 -20.72
CA GLY A 378 11.13 39.77 -20.54
C GLY A 378 10.44 39.45 -19.20
N ARG A 379 9.27 40.04 -18.89
CA ARG A 379 8.40 39.65 -17.75
C ARG A 379 6.90 39.64 -18.11
N ILE A 380 6.18 38.60 -17.71
CA ILE A 380 4.72 38.47 -17.74
C ILE A 380 4.17 38.50 -16.32
N LEU A 381 3.15 39.31 -16.06
CA LEU A 381 2.31 39.21 -14.88
C LEU A 381 1.06 38.39 -15.21
N VAL A 382 0.79 37.35 -14.44
CA VAL A 382 -0.39 36.48 -14.54
C VAL A 382 -1.19 36.64 -13.27
N THR A 383 -2.45 37.06 -13.40
CA THR A 383 -3.41 37.03 -12.28
C THR A 383 -4.43 35.92 -12.53
N VAL A 384 -4.46 34.92 -11.66
CA VAL A 384 -5.47 33.85 -11.67
C VAL A 384 -6.67 34.33 -10.87
N LEU A 385 -7.79 34.58 -11.54
CA LEU A 385 -8.97 35.16 -10.92
C LEU A 385 -9.83 34.08 -10.25
N GLU A 386 -10.33 33.13 -11.03
CA GLU A 386 -11.29 32.11 -10.57
C GLU A 386 -11.26 30.85 -11.43
N GLY A 387 -11.70 29.73 -10.86
CA GLY A 387 -11.96 28.46 -11.55
C GLY A 387 -13.46 28.14 -11.59
N PHE A 388 -13.92 27.37 -12.57
CA PHE A 388 -15.32 26.94 -12.70
C PHE A 388 -15.43 25.45 -13.05
N ASN A 389 -16.47 24.78 -12.52
CA ASN A 389 -16.82 23.38 -12.85
C ASN A 389 -15.66 22.38 -12.66
N LEU A 390 -14.83 22.58 -11.64
CA LEU A 390 -13.72 21.69 -11.32
C LEU A 390 -14.26 20.36 -10.79
N LYS A 391 -13.97 19.26 -11.49
CA LYS A 391 -14.39 17.91 -11.09
C LYS A 391 -13.20 16.97 -10.98
N VAL A 392 -13.21 16.17 -9.92
CA VAL A 392 -12.24 15.09 -9.71
C VAL A 392 -12.44 14.02 -10.79
N PRO A 393 -11.37 13.58 -11.49
CA PRO A 393 -11.50 12.49 -12.44
C PRO A 393 -11.88 11.18 -11.73
N SER A 394 -13.01 10.59 -12.13
CA SER A 394 -13.35 9.24 -11.67
C SER A 394 -12.48 8.22 -12.42
N VAL A 395 -11.57 7.54 -11.70
CA VAL A 395 -10.69 6.54 -12.32
C VAL A 395 -11.52 5.32 -12.74
N ARG A 396 -11.89 5.25 -14.03
CA ARG A 396 -12.19 4.00 -14.74
C ARG A 396 -11.56 4.02 -16.13
N ARG A 397 -10.85 2.95 -16.46
CA ARG A 397 -10.21 2.71 -17.77
C ARG A 397 -11.24 2.77 -18.92
N ARG A 398 -10.98 3.55 -19.99
CA ARG A 398 -10.98 3.11 -21.42
C ARG A 398 -10.75 4.26 -22.45
N LEU A 399 -10.43 3.84 -23.67
CA LEU A 399 -9.91 4.55 -24.87
C LEU A 399 -10.86 5.60 -25.53
N PRO A 400 -10.33 6.56 -26.33
CA PRO A 400 -11.06 7.73 -26.82
C PRO A 400 -11.74 7.53 -28.19
N GLN A 401 -12.94 8.08 -28.38
CA GLN A 401 -13.51 8.50 -29.67
C GLN A 401 -14.53 9.63 -29.43
N GLY A 402 -14.29 10.83 -29.95
CA GLY A 402 -15.14 12.00 -29.69
C GLY A 402 -16.29 12.21 -30.68
N ARG A 403 -17.33 12.97 -30.26
CA ARG A 403 -17.87 14.21 -30.88
C ARG A 403 -18.90 14.88 -29.94
N LEU A 404 -19.07 16.20 -30.08
CA LEU A 404 -19.89 17.12 -29.27
C LEU A 404 -21.23 17.45 -29.97
N MET A 405 -22.32 17.73 -29.23
CA MET A 405 -23.23 18.90 -29.38
C MET A 405 -24.38 18.94 -28.33
N LEU A 406 -24.54 20.12 -27.69
CA LEU A 406 -25.69 20.84 -27.04
C LEU A 406 -27.03 20.09 -26.73
N VAL A 407 -27.87 20.34 -25.71
CA VAL A 407 -28.20 21.41 -24.71
C VAL A 407 -28.79 20.68 -23.49
N VAL A 408 -28.57 21.13 -22.25
CA VAL A 408 -29.44 20.77 -21.10
C VAL A 408 -29.84 22.05 -20.38
N THR A 409 -31.13 22.34 -20.39
CA THR A 409 -31.76 23.57 -19.90
C THR A 409 -31.98 23.58 -18.39
N GLU A 410 -32.10 22.42 -17.74
CA GLU A 410 -32.32 22.29 -16.29
C GLU A 410 -31.80 20.93 -15.82
N ALA A 411 -31.34 20.85 -14.57
CA ALA A 411 -31.14 19.57 -13.88
C ALA A 411 -31.52 19.74 -12.41
N GLU A 412 -32.66 19.16 -12.03
CA GLU A 412 -33.06 18.97 -10.65
C GLU A 412 -32.70 17.54 -10.20
N ASP A 413 -32.32 17.43 -8.92
CA ASP A 413 -32.32 16.23 -8.09
C ASP A 413 -31.46 15.02 -8.51
N LEU A 414 -30.12 15.16 -8.53
CA LEU A 414 -29.20 14.01 -8.64
C LEU A 414 -27.94 14.08 -7.73
N VAL A 415 -28.05 13.35 -6.62
CA VAL A 415 -27.08 12.60 -5.79
C VAL A 415 -25.66 13.17 -5.59
N ILE A 416 -25.44 13.65 -4.35
CA ILE A 416 -24.17 14.06 -3.75
C ILE A 416 -23.22 12.85 -3.65
N GLY A 417 -22.23 12.80 -4.54
CA GLY A 417 -21.09 11.90 -4.39
C GLY A 417 -20.28 12.30 -3.18
N MET A 418 -20.26 11.45 -2.15
CA MET A 418 -19.41 11.63 -0.97
C MET A 418 -17.95 11.81 -1.37
N LYS A 419 -17.41 13.01 -1.16
CA LYS A 419 -16.02 13.32 -0.81
C LYS A 419 -16.01 14.75 -0.26
N GLY A 420 -15.11 15.03 0.68
CA GLY A 420 -15.09 16.27 1.47
C GLY A 420 -14.98 17.57 0.66
N LYS A 421 -14.85 18.70 1.38
CA LYS A 421 -14.66 20.03 0.78
C LYS A 421 -13.48 20.01 -0.21
N CYS A 422 -13.71 20.34 -1.48
CA CYS A 422 -12.63 20.51 -2.45
C CYS A 422 -11.73 21.68 -2.01
N ASN A 423 -10.41 21.46 -1.95
CA ASN A 423 -9.41 22.41 -1.50
C ASN A 423 -8.53 22.84 -2.69
N ALA A 424 -9.11 23.60 -3.62
CA ALA A 424 -8.48 23.88 -4.89
C ALA A 424 -7.37 24.94 -4.80
N PHE A 425 -6.23 24.67 -5.44
CA PHE A 425 -5.19 25.65 -5.71
C PHE A 425 -4.66 25.50 -7.14
N CYS A 426 -4.08 26.57 -7.67
CA CYS A 426 -3.53 26.61 -8.99
C CYS A 426 -2.02 26.82 -8.93
N LYS A 427 -1.28 26.04 -9.72
CA LYS A 427 0.16 26.16 -9.95
C LYS A 427 0.38 26.67 -11.36
N VAL A 428 1.12 27.75 -11.49
CA VAL A 428 1.47 28.34 -12.78
C VAL A 428 2.97 28.24 -12.98
N SER A 429 3.41 27.68 -14.10
CA SER A 429 4.83 27.52 -14.41
C SER A 429 5.17 27.96 -15.84
N MET A 430 6.38 28.50 -16.03
CA MET A 430 6.92 28.87 -17.33
C MET A 430 8.41 28.56 -17.35
N GLY A 431 8.78 27.51 -18.10
CA GLY A 431 10.12 26.91 -18.04
C GLY A 431 10.46 26.43 -16.62
N SER A 432 11.52 26.99 -16.03
CA SER A 432 11.97 26.67 -14.67
C SER A 432 11.31 27.49 -13.57
N GLN A 433 10.47 28.48 -13.92
CA GLN A 433 9.78 29.34 -12.96
C GLN A 433 8.43 28.74 -12.60
N GLU A 434 8.07 28.83 -11.32
CA GLU A 434 6.87 28.22 -10.78
C GLU A 434 6.34 29.05 -9.60
N GLU A 435 5.06 29.40 -9.66
CA GLU A 435 4.33 30.04 -8.56
C GLU A 435 2.99 29.34 -8.32
N ARG A 436 2.37 29.56 -7.15
CA ARG A 436 1.09 28.93 -6.76
C ARG A 436 0.16 29.87 -6.02
N THR A 437 -1.14 29.68 -6.18
CA THR A 437 -2.18 30.44 -5.48
C THR A 437 -2.31 29.98 -4.03
N GLY A 438 -3.11 30.71 -3.24
CA GLY A 438 -3.67 30.18 -2.01
C GLY A 438 -4.64 29.02 -2.28
N VAL A 439 -4.93 28.23 -1.25
CA VAL A 439 -5.92 27.16 -1.28
C VAL A 439 -7.29 27.73 -0.95
N VAL A 440 -8.31 27.43 -1.77
CA VAL A 440 -9.70 27.82 -1.54
C VAL A 440 -10.53 26.57 -1.27
N SER A 441 -11.21 26.54 -0.13
CA SER A 441 -11.91 25.34 0.37
C SER A 441 -13.43 25.40 0.13
N GLY A 442 -14.02 24.27 -0.22
CA GLY A 442 -15.47 24.03 -0.19
C GLY A 442 -16.26 24.59 -1.37
N SER A 443 -15.60 24.90 -2.48
CA SER A 443 -16.23 25.38 -3.72
C SER A 443 -15.64 24.65 -4.92
N ASP A 444 -16.51 24.25 -5.86
CA ASP A 444 -16.13 23.80 -7.21
C ASP A 444 -15.82 25.00 -8.15
N CYS A 445 -16.07 26.21 -7.65
CA CYS A 445 -15.76 27.49 -8.28
C CYS A 445 -14.87 28.35 -7.36
N PRO A 446 -13.57 28.04 -7.23
CA PRO A 446 -12.68 28.78 -6.34
C PRO A 446 -12.35 30.18 -6.89
N LEU A 447 -12.46 31.20 -6.04
CA LEU A 447 -12.00 32.57 -6.34
C LEU A 447 -10.64 32.78 -5.68
N TRP A 448 -9.57 32.84 -6.49
CA TRP A 448 -8.19 32.95 -5.98
C TRP A 448 -7.68 34.39 -5.92
N ASP A 449 -8.00 35.21 -6.93
CA ASP A 449 -7.49 36.58 -7.12
C ASP A 449 -5.99 36.75 -6.81
N ALA A 450 -5.18 35.83 -7.35
CA ALA A 450 -3.76 35.73 -7.03
C ALA A 450 -2.91 36.24 -8.20
N SER A 451 -2.04 37.22 -7.94
CA SER A 451 -1.13 37.80 -8.93
C SER A 451 0.28 37.20 -8.81
N MET A 452 0.86 36.83 -9.95
CA MET A 452 2.14 36.11 -10.09
C MET A 452 2.98 36.73 -11.19
N GLN A 453 4.31 36.76 -11.07
CA GLN A 453 5.19 37.36 -12.07
C GLN A 453 6.24 36.37 -12.58
N PHE A 454 6.29 36.18 -13.91
CA PHE A 454 7.22 35.29 -14.59
C PHE A 454 8.14 36.08 -15.52
N GLN A 455 9.38 35.66 -15.68
CA GLN A 455 10.32 36.21 -16.66
C GLN A 455 10.22 35.46 -17.98
N VAL A 456 9.89 36.14 -19.08
CA VAL A 456 9.93 35.56 -20.43
C VAL A 456 11.38 35.45 -20.86
N LYS A 457 11.76 34.30 -21.39
CA LYS A 457 13.07 34.01 -21.99
C LYS A 457 12.99 33.96 -23.51
N ASP A 458 11.87 33.50 -24.06
CA ASP A 458 11.66 33.42 -25.51
C ASP A 458 10.17 33.59 -25.84
N LEU A 459 9.83 34.52 -26.73
CA LEU A 459 8.45 34.82 -27.08
C LEU A 459 7.77 33.72 -27.90
N PHE A 460 8.53 32.88 -28.59
CA PHE A 460 8.04 31.82 -29.48
C PHE A 460 7.99 30.47 -28.78
N GLU A 461 9.00 30.18 -27.95
CA GLU A 461 9.14 28.88 -27.27
C GLU A 461 8.52 28.85 -25.88
N ASP A 462 8.46 29.98 -25.14
CA ASP A 462 7.91 29.95 -23.79
C ASP A 462 6.41 29.65 -23.80
N THR A 463 6.04 28.70 -22.94
CA THR A 463 4.66 28.27 -22.73
C THR A 463 4.33 28.37 -21.25
N LEU A 464 3.30 29.13 -20.95
CA LEU A 464 2.71 29.23 -19.62
C LEU A 464 1.84 27.99 -19.38
N CYS A 465 2.20 27.20 -18.38
CA CYS A 465 1.46 26.02 -17.95
C CYS A 465 0.68 26.36 -16.69
N ILE A 466 -0.63 26.16 -16.72
CA ILE A 466 -1.54 26.36 -15.60
C ILE A 466 -2.05 24.99 -15.20
N THR A 467 -1.79 24.56 -13.98
CA THR A 467 -2.22 23.26 -13.48
C THR A 467 -3.00 23.44 -12.19
N VAL A 468 -4.22 22.96 -12.16
CA VAL A 468 -5.11 23.05 -10.99
C VAL A 468 -5.06 21.73 -10.23
N PHE A 469 -5.02 21.82 -8.91
CA PHE A 469 -4.96 20.68 -8.01
C PHE A 469 -5.95 20.83 -6.86
N ASP A 470 -6.47 19.72 -6.36
CA ASP A 470 -7.06 19.62 -5.04
C ASP A 470 -5.95 19.33 -4.03
N LYS A 471 -5.88 20.13 -2.97
CA LYS A 471 -4.86 20.00 -1.94
C LYS A 471 -5.13 18.75 -1.10
N GLY A 472 -4.25 17.77 -1.26
CA GLY A 472 -4.12 16.67 -0.32
C GLY A 472 -3.21 17.09 0.85
N TYR A 473 -3.76 17.02 2.06
CA TYR A 473 -3.05 17.19 3.31
C TYR A 473 -2.46 15.86 3.79
N TYR A 474 -3.23 14.78 3.65
CA TYR A 474 -2.86 13.42 4.05
C TYR A 474 -2.59 12.50 2.87
N SER A 475 -2.79 12.97 1.65
CA SER A 475 -2.56 12.25 0.40
C SER A 475 -1.93 13.18 -0.65
N PRO A 476 -1.28 12.66 -1.69
CA PRO A 476 -0.76 13.51 -2.77
C PRO A 476 -1.84 14.40 -3.37
N ASP A 477 -1.46 15.61 -3.81
CA ASP A 477 -2.37 16.55 -4.45
C ASP A 477 -3.05 15.92 -5.67
N GLU A 478 -4.38 16.02 -5.74
CA GLU A 478 -5.18 15.41 -6.79
C GLU A 478 -5.27 16.36 -7.99
N PHE A 479 -4.97 15.87 -9.19
CA PHE A 479 -4.97 16.69 -10.39
C PHE A 479 -6.40 17.04 -10.83
N LEU A 480 -6.67 18.33 -10.99
CA LEU A 480 -7.98 18.87 -11.42
C LEU A 480 -7.95 19.45 -12.83
N GLY A 481 -6.83 19.33 -13.56
CA GLY A 481 -6.73 19.71 -14.96
C GLY A 481 -5.59 20.66 -15.26
N ARG A 482 -5.24 20.75 -16.55
CA ARG A 482 -4.13 21.58 -17.04
C ARG A 482 -4.50 22.39 -18.27
N ALA A 483 -3.99 23.60 -18.36
CA ALA A 483 -4.01 24.41 -19.55
C ALA A 483 -2.59 24.89 -19.90
N GLU A 484 -2.35 25.08 -21.19
CA GLU A 484 -1.10 25.63 -21.70
C GLU A 484 -1.41 26.83 -22.61
N ILE A 485 -0.63 27.89 -22.51
CA ILE A 485 -0.74 29.10 -23.33
C ILE A 485 0.65 29.48 -23.80
N ARG A 486 0.85 29.55 -25.12
CA ARG A 486 2.12 30.04 -25.66
C ARG A 486 2.21 31.55 -25.49
N VAL A 487 3.39 32.05 -25.13
CA VAL A 487 3.62 33.49 -25.01
C VAL A 487 3.39 34.21 -26.35
N ALA A 488 3.67 33.53 -27.47
CA ALA A 488 3.39 34.04 -28.82
C ALA A 488 1.90 34.36 -29.03
N ASP A 489 1.00 33.54 -28.47
CA ASP A 489 -0.45 33.76 -28.58
C ASP A 489 -0.90 34.91 -27.67
N ILE A 490 -0.31 35.05 -26.49
CA ILE A 490 -0.53 36.21 -25.61
C ILE A 490 -0.10 37.51 -26.31
N THR A 491 1.07 37.48 -26.96
CA THR A 491 1.62 38.62 -27.71
C THR A 491 0.74 39.00 -28.89
N ARG A 492 0.16 38.01 -29.59
CA ARG A 492 -0.77 38.27 -30.70
C ARG A 492 -2.05 38.93 -30.21
N ASP A 493 -2.59 38.42 -29.11
CA ASP A 493 -3.87 38.87 -28.58
C ASP A 493 -3.76 40.24 -27.87
N SER A 494 -2.59 40.57 -27.32
CA SER A 494 -2.35 41.87 -26.69
C SER A 494 -2.14 43.03 -27.68
N LYS A 495 -1.87 42.75 -28.97
CA LYS A 495 -1.61 43.80 -29.99
C LYS A 495 -2.78 44.77 -30.20
N ASN A 496 -4.01 44.33 -29.93
CA ASN A 496 -5.22 45.12 -30.18
C ASN A 496 -5.86 45.68 -28.90
N SER A 497 -5.24 45.44 -27.73
CA SER A 497 -5.77 45.85 -26.43
C SER A 497 -4.78 46.74 -25.69
N CYS A 498 -5.22 47.92 -25.28
CA CYS A 498 -4.41 48.81 -24.44
C CYS A 498 -4.59 48.40 -22.97
N GLY A 499 -3.94 47.30 -22.55
CA GLY A 499 -3.99 46.81 -21.17
C GLY A 499 -4.00 45.27 -21.04
N PRO A 500 -4.21 44.76 -19.82
CA PRO A 500 -4.24 43.32 -19.56
C PRO A 500 -5.41 42.64 -20.29
N ILE A 501 -5.14 41.48 -20.90
CA ILE A 501 -6.15 40.66 -21.56
C ILE A 501 -6.77 39.67 -20.58
N GLN A 502 -8.09 39.48 -20.64
CA GLN A 502 -8.78 38.45 -19.87
C GLN A 502 -9.11 37.26 -20.76
N LYS A 503 -8.77 36.05 -20.33
CA LYS A 503 -9.04 34.81 -21.05
C LYS A 503 -9.70 33.78 -20.14
N ARG A 504 -10.72 33.11 -20.68
CA ARG A 504 -11.32 31.90 -20.10
C ARG A 504 -10.77 30.70 -20.86
N ILE A 505 -10.17 29.76 -20.15
CA ILE A 505 -9.42 28.67 -20.75
C ILE A 505 -9.91 27.35 -20.18
N LYS A 506 -10.19 26.41 -21.09
CA LYS A 506 -10.60 25.07 -20.73
C LYS A 506 -9.41 24.27 -20.19
N LEU A 507 -9.64 23.54 -19.10
CA LEU A 507 -8.70 22.57 -18.58
C LEU A 507 -8.77 21.27 -19.39
N HIS A 508 -7.61 20.72 -19.70
CA HIS A 508 -7.39 19.48 -20.43
C HIS A 508 -7.03 18.37 -19.45
N GLU A 509 -7.08 17.12 -19.95
CA GLU A 509 -6.86 15.89 -19.16
C GLU A 509 -7.90 15.67 -18.03
N VAL A 510 -9.01 16.40 -18.09
CA VAL A 510 -10.18 16.28 -17.20
C VAL A 510 -11.49 16.38 -17.99
N GLU A 511 -12.57 15.86 -17.43
CA GLU A 511 -13.90 15.83 -18.08
C GLU A 511 -14.49 17.24 -18.24
N SER A 512 -14.34 18.09 -17.22
CA SER A 512 -14.80 19.47 -17.21
C SER A 512 -13.89 20.33 -16.32
N GLY A 513 -13.85 21.63 -16.63
CA GLY A 513 -13.11 22.61 -15.84
C GLY A 513 -12.66 23.78 -16.70
N GLU A 514 -12.80 24.99 -16.19
CA GLU A 514 -12.28 26.21 -16.83
C GLU A 514 -11.57 27.07 -15.80
N VAL A 515 -10.57 27.83 -16.25
CA VAL A 515 -9.88 28.85 -15.45
C VAL A 515 -9.97 30.21 -16.14
N VAL A 516 -10.20 31.26 -15.35
CA VAL A 516 -10.21 32.64 -15.83
C VAL A 516 -8.92 33.33 -15.40
N LEU A 517 -8.20 33.83 -16.41
CA LEU A 517 -6.89 34.46 -16.25
C LEU A 517 -6.94 35.90 -16.74
N LYS A 518 -6.18 36.77 -16.08
CA LYS A 518 -5.85 38.12 -16.55
C LYS A 518 -4.34 38.18 -16.80
N LEU A 519 -3.94 38.52 -18.02
CA LEU A 519 -2.56 38.44 -18.50
C LEU A 519 -2.06 39.83 -18.93
N ASP A 520 -0.94 40.29 -18.37
CA ASP A 520 -0.23 41.51 -18.77
C ASP A 520 1.21 41.17 -19.17
N LEU A 521 1.53 41.28 -20.47
CA LEU A 521 2.87 40.99 -21.02
C LEU A 521 3.64 42.31 -21.19
N ARG A 522 4.81 42.43 -20.55
CA ARG A 522 5.72 43.56 -20.73
C ARG A 522 7.09 43.09 -21.23
N LEU A 523 7.46 43.52 -22.42
CA LEU A 523 8.76 43.23 -23.01
C LEU A 523 9.80 44.22 -22.46
N PHE A 524 11.00 43.74 -22.16
CA PHE A 524 12.13 44.64 -21.93
C PHE A 524 12.60 45.14 -23.30
N GLY A 525 12.75 46.46 -23.42
CA GLY A 525 13.19 47.12 -24.64
C GLY A 525 14.66 46.86 -24.95
#